data_AF-A0A7X9GFI4-F1
#
_entry.id   AF-A0A7X9GFI4-F1
#
_cell.length_a   1.000
_cell.length_b   1.000
_cell.length_c   1.000
_cell.angle_alpha   90.00
_cell.angle_beta   90.00
_cell.angle_gamma   90.00
#
_symmetry.space_group_name_H-M   'P 1'
#
loop_
_entity.id
_entity.type
_entity.pdbx_description
1 polymer ?
#
loop_
_entity_poly.entity_id
_entity_poly.type
_entity_poly.pdbx_seq_one_letter_code
_entity_poly.pdbx_strand_id
1 'polypeptide(L)'
;MVTTYQTDSPTAPVVYMTRDISPAGLMKAYEALGVKPQGKVAVKLSTGEGGNTHYLQPALIKDLVQRLNGTIVECNTAYAGTRNESSKHWETIKEHGFMEIAPVDLQDEEG
;
A
#
# COMPACT_ATOMS: atom_id res chain seq x y z
N MET A 1 -25.77 10.60 -5.08
CA MET A 1 -26.44 9.62 -4.20
C MET A 1 -25.74 9.69 -2.85
N VAL A 2 -26.48 9.96 -1.79
CA VAL A 2 -25.95 10.04 -0.42
C VAL A 2 -25.83 8.60 0.10
N THR A 3 -24.61 8.14 0.39
CA THR A 3 -24.40 6.81 0.97
C THR A 3 -24.83 6.86 2.43
N THR A 4 -25.95 6.23 2.76
CA THR A 4 -26.48 6.12 4.12
C THR A 4 -25.90 4.90 4.82
N TYR A 5 -24.87 5.09 5.64
CA TYR A 5 -24.63 4.22 6.79
C TYR A 5 -25.23 4.93 8.01
N GLN A 6 -26.39 4.46 8.44
CA GLN A 6 -27.04 4.92 9.67
C GLN A 6 -26.58 4.04 10.83
N THR A 7 -26.16 4.70 11.89
CA THR A 7 -25.83 4.13 13.18
C THR A 7 -26.48 5.02 14.22
N ASP A 8 -27.12 4.41 15.22
CA ASP A 8 -27.83 5.15 16.26
C ASP A 8 -26.89 5.86 17.24
N SER A 9 -25.58 5.55 17.18
CA SER A 9 -24.57 6.18 18.00
C SER A 9 -24.04 7.46 17.33
N PRO A 10 -24.20 8.64 17.95
CA PRO A 10 -23.67 9.90 17.41
C PRO A 10 -22.13 9.97 17.40
N THR A 11 -21.46 9.01 18.05
CA THR A 11 -19.99 8.91 18.10
C THR A 11 -19.44 7.75 17.27
N ALA A 12 -20.30 7.06 16.53
CA ALA A 12 -19.85 5.95 15.70
C ALA A 12 -18.89 6.43 14.60
N PRO A 13 -17.88 5.60 14.27
CA PRO A 13 -16.91 5.95 13.24
C PRO A 13 -17.56 5.96 11.85
N VAL A 14 -17.09 6.88 11.01
CA VAL A 14 -17.46 6.94 9.60
C VAL A 14 -16.81 5.77 8.86
N VAL A 15 -17.60 4.95 8.16
CA VAL A 15 -17.13 3.80 7.38
C VAL A 15 -17.23 4.12 5.90
N TYR A 16 -16.11 4.06 5.19
CA TYR A 16 -16.05 4.20 3.74
C TYR A 16 -15.94 2.82 3.09
N MET A 17 -16.71 2.59 2.01
CA MET A 17 -16.70 1.33 1.27
C MET A 17 -16.76 1.60 -0.23
N THR A 18 -15.96 0.86 -1.00
CA THR A 18 -16.00 0.87 -2.46
C THR A 18 -16.09 -0.56 -2.99
N ARG A 19 -16.82 -0.75 -4.10
CA ARG A 19 -16.82 -1.99 -4.88
C ARG A 19 -15.95 -1.89 -6.13
N ASP A 20 -15.44 -0.68 -6.41
CA ASP A 20 -14.54 -0.40 -7.52
C ASP A 20 -13.12 -0.71 -7.07
N ILE A 21 -12.59 -1.86 -7.51
CA ILE A 21 -11.22 -2.35 -7.21
C ILE A 21 -10.25 -1.96 -8.34
N SER A 22 -10.49 -0.82 -8.98
CA SER A 22 -9.56 -0.23 -9.97
C SER A 22 -8.65 0.83 -9.34
N PRO A 23 -7.58 1.28 -10.04
CA PRO A 23 -6.76 2.41 -9.57
C PRO A 23 -7.60 3.66 -9.28
N ALA A 24 -8.59 3.94 -10.13
CA ALA A 24 -9.52 5.07 -9.93
C ALA A 24 -10.41 4.87 -8.70
N GLY A 25 -10.83 3.63 -8.43
CA GLY A 25 -11.57 3.27 -7.22
C GLY A 25 -10.75 3.48 -5.94
N LEU A 26 -9.48 3.05 -5.95
CA LEU A 26 -8.54 3.27 -4.85
C LEU A 26 -8.32 4.77 -4.59
N MET A 27 -8.14 5.55 -5.65
CA MET A 27 -8.00 7.01 -5.57
C MET A 27 -9.22 7.67 -4.94
N LYS A 28 -10.44 7.32 -5.37
CA LYS A 28 -11.69 7.83 -4.77
C LYS A 28 -11.82 7.45 -3.29
N ALA A 29 -11.43 6.22 -2.94
CA ALA A 29 -11.46 5.76 -1.54
C ALA A 29 -10.50 6.60 -0.67
N TYR A 30 -9.30 6.88 -1.18
CA TYR A 30 -8.34 7.76 -0.50
C TYR A 30 -8.87 9.20 -0.37
N GLU A 31 -9.44 9.77 -1.43
CA GLU A 31 -9.98 11.14 -1.40
C GLU A 31 -11.14 11.30 -0.40
N ALA A 32 -11.96 10.26 -0.23
CA ALA A 32 -13.05 10.25 0.75
C ALA A 32 -12.55 10.36 2.20
N LEU A 33 -11.31 9.96 2.49
CA LEU A 33 -10.71 10.12 3.82
C LEU A 33 -10.44 11.60 4.17
N GLY A 34 -10.33 12.49 3.18
CA GLY A 34 -10.05 13.91 3.39
C GLY A 34 -8.67 14.23 3.98
N VAL A 35 -7.78 13.24 4.08
CA VAL A 35 -6.42 13.38 4.63
C VAL A 35 -5.42 13.81 3.55
N LYS A 36 -4.44 14.62 3.94
CA LYS A 36 -3.34 15.05 3.07
C LYS A 36 -2.03 15.03 3.88
N PRO A 37 -1.29 13.91 3.90
CA PRO A 37 -0.01 13.85 4.59
C PRO A 37 0.97 14.83 3.92
N GLN A 38 1.87 15.41 4.71
CA GLN A 38 2.85 16.40 4.28
C GLN A 38 4.26 15.96 4.62
N GLY A 39 5.26 16.49 3.92
CA GLY A 39 6.67 16.13 4.12
C GLY A 39 7.01 14.78 3.49
N LYS A 40 7.81 13.97 4.19
CA LYS A 40 8.16 12.61 3.74
C LYS A 40 7.00 11.65 4.02
N VAL A 41 6.37 11.13 2.97
CA VAL A 41 5.20 10.25 3.07
C VAL A 41 5.63 8.81 2.87
N ALA A 42 5.36 7.96 3.87
CA ALA A 42 5.58 6.52 3.78
C ALA A 42 4.31 5.81 3.29
N VAL A 43 4.46 4.89 2.35
CA VAL A 43 3.41 3.97 1.89
C VAL A 43 3.78 2.56 2.34
N LYS A 44 3.26 2.16 3.50
CA LYS A 44 3.47 0.82 4.05
C LYS A 44 2.57 -0.18 3.36
N LEU A 45 3.15 -1.22 2.79
CA LEU A 45 2.43 -2.31 2.13
C LEU A 45 3.14 -3.64 2.36
N SER A 46 2.54 -4.71 1.83
CA SER A 46 3.18 -6.01 1.70
C SER A 46 3.53 -6.27 0.23
N THR A 47 4.79 -6.54 -0.07
CA THR A 47 5.28 -6.94 -1.40
C THR A 47 4.86 -8.34 -1.79
N GLY A 48 4.58 -9.21 -0.81
CA GLY A 48 4.20 -10.61 -1.02
C GLY A 48 5.40 -11.50 -1.34
N GLU A 49 5.32 -12.79 -1.04
CA GLU A 49 6.40 -13.74 -1.33
C GLU A 49 6.61 -13.94 -2.84
N GLY A 50 7.86 -14.18 -3.25
CA GLY A 50 8.23 -14.52 -4.61
C GLY A 50 7.53 -15.79 -5.09
N GLY A 51 7.16 -15.81 -6.37
CA GLY A 51 6.39 -16.89 -6.98
C GLY A 51 4.88 -16.85 -6.70
N ASN A 52 4.41 -15.97 -5.81
CA ASN A 52 2.97 -15.73 -5.62
C ASN A 52 2.43 -14.80 -6.72
N THR A 53 1.19 -15.01 -7.16
CA THR A 53 0.49 -14.13 -8.12
C THR A 53 -0.52 -13.18 -7.46
N HIS A 54 -0.79 -13.35 -6.16
CA HIS A 54 -1.81 -12.61 -5.41
C HIS A 54 -1.24 -11.46 -4.58
N TYR A 55 -0.03 -10.99 -4.87
CA TYR A 55 0.51 -9.78 -4.24
C TYR A 55 -0.20 -8.53 -4.77
N LEU A 56 -0.05 -7.42 -4.04
CA LEU A 56 -0.61 -6.14 -4.42
C LEU A 56 0.05 -5.66 -5.72
N GLN A 57 -0.72 -5.62 -6.80
CA GLN A 57 -0.20 -5.26 -8.12
C GLN A 57 0.24 -3.78 -8.14
N PRO A 58 1.50 -3.44 -8.53
CA PRO A 58 1.95 -2.05 -8.62
C PRO A 58 1.05 -1.19 -9.51
N ALA A 59 0.48 -1.77 -10.58
CA ALA A 59 -0.46 -1.10 -11.47
C ALA A 59 -1.73 -0.61 -10.76
N LEU A 60 -2.16 -1.26 -9.68
CA LEU A 60 -3.33 -0.84 -8.89
C LEU A 60 -3.04 0.42 -8.06
N ILE A 61 -1.82 0.54 -7.55
CA ILE A 61 -1.45 1.54 -6.54
C ILE A 61 -0.61 2.71 -7.08
N LYS A 62 -0.01 2.56 -8.27
CA LYS A 62 0.95 3.51 -8.87
C LYS A 62 0.48 4.95 -8.76
N ASP A 63 -0.72 5.25 -9.23
CA ASP A 63 -1.24 6.62 -9.29
C ASP A 63 -1.35 7.25 -7.90
N LEU A 64 -1.76 6.47 -6.90
CA LEU A 64 -1.87 6.95 -5.52
C LEU A 64 -0.48 7.21 -4.92
N VAL A 65 0.45 6.25 -5.05
CA VAL A 65 1.81 6.40 -4.50
C VAL A 65 2.51 7.62 -5.11
N GLN A 66 2.39 7.79 -6.43
CA GLN A 66 3.00 8.91 -7.15
C GLN A 66 2.34 10.25 -6.79
N ARG A 67 1.01 10.29 -6.63
CA ARG A 67 0.31 11.49 -6.17
C ARG A 67 0.77 11.94 -4.78
N LEU A 68 1.10 11.00 -3.91
CA LEU A 68 1.60 11.27 -2.57
C LEU A 68 3.09 11.67 -2.54
N ASN A 69 3.80 11.56 -3.67
CA ASN A 69 5.26 11.58 -3.71
C ASN A 69 5.84 10.65 -2.62
N GLY A 70 5.26 9.46 -2.49
CA GLY A 70 5.50 8.55 -1.39
C GLY A 70 6.71 7.63 -1.62
N THR A 71 7.32 7.20 -0.52
CA THR A 71 8.28 6.10 -0.47
C THR A 71 7.56 4.84 -0.02
N ILE A 72 7.66 3.76 -0.78
CA ILE A 72 7.17 2.44 -0.34
C ILE A 72 8.07 1.96 0.78
N VAL A 73 7.50 1.56 1.91
CA VAL A 73 8.26 1.06 3.06
C VAL A 73 7.86 -0.37 3.38
N GLU A 74 8.82 -1.26 3.63
CA GLU A 74 8.59 -2.63 4.09
C GLU A 74 9.69 -3.09 5.07
N CYS A 75 9.49 -4.24 5.72
CA CYS A 75 10.49 -4.89 6.58
C CYS A 75 10.58 -6.37 6.20
N ASN A 76 11.70 -7.02 6.48
CA ASN A 76 11.83 -8.45 6.30
C ASN A 76 10.82 -9.24 7.14
N THR A 77 10.42 -10.40 6.63
CA THR A 77 9.54 -11.31 7.34
C THR A 77 10.31 -12.08 8.41
N ALA A 78 9.72 -12.23 9.60
CA ALA A 78 10.29 -13.05 10.66
C ALA A 78 10.20 -14.57 10.40
N TYR A 79 9.46 -14.98 9.37
CA TYR A 79 9.32 -16.36 8.92
C TYR A 79 10.09 -16.58 7.62
N ALA A 80 10.52 -17.82 7.37
CA ALA A 80 11.28 -18.20 6.18
C ALA A 80 10.49 -18.01 4.88
N GLY A 81 11.14 -17.49 3.83
CA GLY A 81 10.51 -17.21 2.54
C GLY A 81 11.46 -16.53 1.58
N THR A 82 10.93 -15.70 0.69
CA THR A 82 11.78 -14.84 -0.15
C THR A 82 11.95 -13.45 0.46
N ARG A 83 11.22 -13.13 1.53
CA ARG A 83 11.27 -11.82 2.20
C ARG A 83 11.97 -11.81 3.55
N ASN A 84 12.59 -12.91 3.96
CA ASN A 84 13.18 -13.05 5.31
C ASN A 84 14.66 -12.63 5.41
N GLU A 85 15.29 -12.34 4.28
CA GLU A 85 16.67 -11.87 4.17
C GLU A 85 16.67 -10.70 3.20
N SER A 86 17.33 -9.59 3.55
CA SER A 86 17.24 -8.33 2.77
C SER A 86 17.60 -8.51 1.30
N SER A 87 18.63 -9.31 1.00
CA SER A 87 19.03 -9.59 -0.39
C SER A 87 17.93 -10.26 -1.21
N LYS A 88 17.26 -11.29 -0.65
CA LYS A 88 16.15 -12.00 -1.29
C LYS A 88 14.90 -11.11 -1.37
N HIS A 89 14.69 -10.29 -0.35
CA HIS A 89 13.55 -9.39 -0.31
C HIS A 89 13.67 -8.31 -1.39
N TRP A 90 14.86 -7.74 -1.59
CA TRP A 90 15.13 -6.81 -2.69
C TRP A 90 14.89 -7.44 -4.06
N GLU A 91 15.28 -8.70 -4.26
CA GLU A 91 14.96 -9.44 -5.48
C GLU A 91 13.44 -9.57 -5.67
N THR A 92 12.72 -9.96 -4.63
CA THR A 92 11.25 -10.06 -4.63
C THR A 92 10.59 -8.71 -4.96
N ILE A 93 11.03 -7.62 -4.31
CA ILE A 93 10.56 -6.25 -4.53
C ILE A 93 10.72 -5.84 -6.00
N LYS A 94 11.89 -6.16 -6.58
CA LYS A 94 12.22 -5.86 -7.98
C LYS A 94 11.38 -6.67 -8.94
N GLU A 95 11.31 -7.99 -8.75
CA GLU A 95 10.52 -8.90 -9.59
C GLU A 95 9.04 -8.54 -9.62
N HIS A 96 8.50 -8.15 -8.46
CA HIS A 96 7.10 -7.73 -8.35
C HIS A 96 6.84 -6.32 -8.93
N GLY A 97 7.89 -5.57 -9.29
CA GLY A 97 7.79 -4.29 -10.01
C GLY A 97 7.54 -3.07 -9.12
N PHE A 98 7.78 -3.15 -7.81
CA PHE A 98 7.54 -2.02 -6.90
C PHE A 98 8.54 -0.87 -7.09
N MET A 99 9.79 -1.18 -7.47
CA MET A 99 10.82 -0.16 -7.77
C MET A 99 10.50 0.67 -9.03
N GLU A 100 9.61 0.18 -9.89
CA GLU A 100 9.23 0.87 -11.14
C GLU A 100 8.23 2.00 -10.91
N ILE A 101 7.60 2.07 -9.72
CA ILE A 101 6.55 3.04 -9.43
C ILE A 101 6.95 4.11 -8.41
N ALA A 102 7.87 3.78 -7.48
CA ALA A 102 8.32 4.67 -6.41
C ALA A 102 9.64 4.18 -5.77
N PRO A 103 10.37 5.04 -5.05
CA PRO A 103 11.44 4.60 -4.16
C PRO A 103 10.92 3.59 -3.14
N VAL A 104 11.76 2.61 -2.80
CA VAL A 104 11.48 1.60 -1.77
C VAL A 104 12.52 1.76 -0.67
N ASP A 105 12.10 1.59 0.58
CA ASP A 105 12.92 1.60 1.78
C ASP A 105 12.64 0.32 2.58
N LEU A 106 13.63 -0.58 2.65
CA LEU A 106 13.58 -1.82 3.41
C LEU A 106 14.15 -1.56 4.81
N GLN A 107 13.26 -1.23 5.73
CA GLN A 107 13.60 -0.45 6.93
C GLN A 107 14.48 -1.18 7.96
N ASP A 108 14.58 -2.51 7.88
CA ASP A 108 15.35 -3.36 8.78
C ASP A 108 16.58 -3.99 8.10
N GLU A 109 16.98 -3.47 6.94
CA GLU A 109 18.10 -4.05 6.19
C GLU A 109 19.48 -3.84 6.84
N GLU A 110 19.61 -2.84 7.71
CA GLU A 110 20.86 -2.48 8.40
C GLU A 110 20.98 -3.01 9.84
N GLY A 111 19.97 -3.75 10.35
CA GLY A 111 19.95 -4.32 11.71
C GLY A 111 19.24 -3.45 12.74
#